data_AF-A0A8T4B0B9-F1
#
_entry.id   AF-A0A8T4B0B9-F1
#
_cell.length_a   1.000
_cell.length_b   1.000
_cell.length_c   1.000
_cell.angle_alpha   90.00
_cell.angle_beta   90.00
_cell.angle_gamma   90.00
#
_symmetry.space_group_name_H-M   'P 1'
#
loop_
_entity.id
_entity.type
_entity.pdbx_description
1 polymer ?
#
loop_
_entity_poly.entity_id
_entity_poly.type
_entity_poly.pdbx_seq_one_letter_code
_entity_poly.pdbx_strand_id
1 'polypeptide(L)'
;MSTNVKSSSSKDDLAWSEVGQLGLRYARIPLALLLVEAFYWFLTQPSDTLAPIQVTEAWIWNEITNLLYSDGEYIASTLSTHNGWMTRIDFYHPKFPGNYDTVGLYVSDECAGVHEMIFLSTLVAMTEGVPQRIKIRSILVMCSIVYVLNIIRLVMFYPIARNDCVANPNQAECLGGMWEFHTAVYEWGFLLVLVTMWVLWFWRVGGPARTLDASIAGDEKWRLKFRQSWSKTQFLLIAGAVLLMVFAVQNVTSNEEAMSAKETLEFCYFSELVTSECGQAQNRWDDAIGYAWSLSALGIVVLGATSFVIQRPDENGKWPVKESKVTPKETAAKQEPTSRHSSKKSGSWKKNKSSEEE
;
A
#
# COMPACT_ATOMS: atom_id res chain seq x y z
N MET A 1 -40.42 10.20 -61.14
CA MET A 1 -39.14 10.90 -60.90
C MET A 1 -39.18 11.49 -59.48
N SER A 2 -38.04 11.79 -58.88
CA SER A 2 -37.86 12.18 -57.45
C SER A 2 -38.23 11.09 -56.43
N THR A 3 -37.32 10.17 -56.08
CA THR A 3 -36.21 10.31 -55.10
C THR A 3 -36.66 10.40 -53.65
N ASN A 4 -36.88 9.23 -53.03
CA ASN A 4 -36.93 9.09 -51.58
C ASN A 4 -35.49 8.97 -51.07
N VAL A 5 -34.91 10.08 -50.60
CA VAL A 5 -33.54 10.10 -50.06
C VAL A 5 -33.56 9.52 -48.64
N LYS A 6 -33.25 8.23 -48.53
CA LYS A 6 -32.77 7.69 -47.25
C LYS A 6 -31.44 8.37 -46.93
N SER A 7 -31.45 9.25 -45.92
CA SER A 7 -30.22 9.76 -45.34
C SER A 7 -29.35 8.60 -44.86
N SER A 8 -28.07 8.64 -45.21
CA SER A 8 -27.08 7.72 -44.66
C SER A 8 -27.03 7.87 -43.15
N SER A 9 -27.46 6.83 -42.42
CA SER A 9 -27.14 6.71 -41.00
C SER A 9 -25.62 6.74 -40.85
N SER A 10 -25.12 7.73 -40.13
CA SER A 10 -23.73 7.85 -39.70
C SER A 10 -23.29 6.57 -39.01
N LYS A 11 -22.03 6.16 -39.21
CA LYS A 11 -21.42 5.03 -38.48
C LYS A 11 -20.90 5.44 -37.08
N ASP A 12 -21.10 6.69 -36.68
CA ASP A 12 -20.46 7.33 -35.52
C ASP A 12 -21.43 7.63 -34.36
N ASP A 13 -22.73 7.42 -34.54
CA ASP A 13 -23.73 7.64 -33.48
C ASP A 13 -23.84 6.40 -32.57
N LEU A 14 -22.95 6.32 -31.57
CA LEU A 14 -23.03 5.32 -30.49
C LEU A 14 -24.41 5.37 -29.82
N ALA A 15 -25.07 4.22 -29.71
CA ALA A 15 -26.40 4.17 -29.08
C ALA A 15 -26.30 4.58 -27.60
N TRP A 16 -27.29 5.31 -27.07
CA TRP A 16 -27.29 5.75 -25.66
C TRP A 16 -27.15 4.61 -24.65
N SER A 17 -27.58 3.39 -24.99
CA SER A 17 -27.34 2.17 -24.20
C SER A 17 -25.87 1.72 -24.20
N GLU A 18 -25.16 1.94 -25.30
CA GLU A 18 -23.75 1.61 -25.50
C GLU A 18 -22.87 2.66 -24.80
N VAL A 19 -23.21 3.95 -24.92
CA VAL A 19 -22.65 5.04 -24.10
C VAL A 19 -22.88 4.79 -22.61
N GLY A 20 -24.09 4.35 -22.22
CA GLY A 20 -24.41 3.97 -20.84
C GLY A 20 -23.57 2.79 -20.33
N GLN A 21 -23.36 1.76 -21.13
CA GLN A 21 -22.50 0.62 -20.78
C GLN A 21 -21.01 0.99 -20.73
N LEU A 22 -20.53 1.84 -21.63
CA LEU A 22 -19.17 2.42 -21.56
C LEU A 22 -19.01 3.24 -20.29
N GLY A 23 -19.96 4.14 -20.01
CA GLY A 23 -19.98 4.95 -18.80
C GLY A 23 -19.94 4.11 -17.53
N LEU A 24 -20.73 3.02 -17.47
CA LEU A 24 -20.72 2.11 -16.32
C LEU A 24 -19.42 1.30 -16.20
N ARG A 25 -18.75 0.96 -17.31
CA ARG A 25 -17.41 0.35 -17.31
C ARG A 25 -16.35 1.32 -16.81
N TYR A 26 -16.30 2.54 -17.33
CA TYR A 26 -15.33 3.55 -16.90
C TYR A 26 -15.59 4.04 -15.48
N ALA A 27 -16.85 4.10 -15.03
CA ALA A 27 -17.22 4.43 -13.65
C ALA A 27 -16.68 3.44 -12.61
N ARG A 28 -16.28 2.21 -13.00
CA ARG A 28 -15.58 1.28 -12.10
C ARG A 28 -14.30 1.89 -11.52
N ILE A 29 -13.61 2.77 -12.25
CA ILE A 29 -12.36 3.42 -11.81
C ILE A 29 -12.60 4.46 -10.71
N PRO A 30 -13.40 5.53 -10.90
CA PRO A 30 -13.69 6.48 -9.82
C PRO A 30 -14.47 5.83 -8.66
N LEU A 31 -15.32 4.84 -8.90
CA LEU A 31 -15.99 4.12 -7.80
C LEU A 31 -14.98 3.31 -6.96
N ALA A 32 -14.01 2.65 -7.60
CA ALA A 32 -12.93 1.97 -6.88
C ALA A 32 -12.04 2.96 -6.12
N LEU A 33 -11.73 4.13 -6.70
CA LEU A 33 -10.99 5.18 -6.01
C LEU A 33 -11.76 5.72 -4.80
N LEU A 34 -13.07 5.96 -4.90
CA LEU A 34 -13.91 6.35 -3.76
C LEU A 34 -13.97 5.29 -2.65
N LEU A 35 -13.98 4.00 -3.01
CA LEU A 35 -13.92 2.91 -2.03
C LEU A 35 -12.55 2.79 -1.38
N VAL A 36 -11.47 3.06 -2.14
CA VAL A 36 -10.10 3.13 -1.62
C VAL A 36 -9.93 4.35 -0.69
N GLU A 37 -10.51 5.49 -1.04
CA GLU A 37 -10.54 6.71 -0.21
C GLU A 37 -11.28 6.47 1.10
N ALA A 38 -12.49 5.88 1.05
CA ALA A 38 -13.24 5.54 2.24
C ALA A 38 -12.52 4.49 3.13
N PHE A 39 -11.75 3.58 2.51
CA PHE A 39 -10.92 2.62 3.24
C PHE A 39 -9.65 3.26 3.81
N TYR A 40 -9.03 4.19 3.11
CA TYR A 40 -7.90 5.00 3.59
C TYR A 40 -8.35 5.83 4.79
N TRP A 41 -9.44 6.60 4.67
CA TRP A 41 -10.03 7.38 5.77
C TRP A 41 -10.43 6.50 6.98
N PHE A 42 -10.97 5.31 6.76
CA PHE A 42 -11.25 4.37 7.85
C PHE A 42 -9.96 3.84 8.52
N LEU A 43 -8.89 3.65 7.76
CA LEU A 43 -7.60 3.31 8.34
C LEU A 43 -7.00 4.50 9.09
N THR A 44 -7.06 5.72 8.57
CA THR A 44 -6.34 6.88 9.14
C THR A 44 -7.19 7.74 10.08
N GLN A 45 -8.40 7.28 10.43
CA GLN A 45 -9.28 7.97 11.37
C GLN A 45 -8.61 8.25 12.74
N PRO A 46 -7.70 7.39 13.24
CA PRO A 46 -6.65 7.77 14.19
C PRO A 46 -5.29 7.98 13.50
N SER A 47 -4.60 9.07 13.87
CA SER A 47 -3.40 9.64 13.24
C SER A 47 -2.18 8.71 13.09
N ASP A 48 -2.07 7.65 13.89
CA ASP A 48 -0.89 6.76 13.96
C ASP A 48 -1.23 5.30 13.61
N THR A 49 -2.28 5.07 12.84
CA THR A 49 -2.67 3.71 12.43
C THR A 49 -1.58 2.99 11.62
N LEU A 50 -0.69 3.73 10.99
CA LEU A 50 0.45 3.20 10.26
C LEU A 50 1.78 3.43 10.98
N ALA A 51 1.75 3.59 12.30
CA ALA A 51 2.91 3.90 13.13
C ALA A 51 4.21 3.14 12.77
N PRO A 52 4.21 1.84 12.41
CA PRO A 52 5.45 1.18 11.98
C PRO A 52 6.17 1.87 10.81
N ILE A 53 5.46 2.45 9.84
CA ILE A 53 6.09 3.20 8.74
C ILE A 53 6.51 4.61 9.19
N GLN A 54 5.66 5.30 9.96
CA GLN A 54 5.92 6.63 10.50
C GLN A 54 7.14 6.65 11.43
N VAL A 55 7.30 5.63 12.28
CA VAL A 55 8.48 5.45 13.15
C VAL A 55 9.74 5.16 12.33
N THR A 56 9.67 4.32 11.29
CA THR A 56 10.85 4.10 10.43
C THR A 56 11.25 5.35 9.67
N GLU A 57 10.27 6.18 9.27
CA GLU A 57 10.52 7.43 8.57
C GLU A 57 11.11 8.49 9.50
N ALA A 58 10.52 8.70 10.69
CA ALA A 58 11.03 9.60 11.71
C ALA A 58 12.46 9.22 12.14
N TRP A 59 12.75 7.92 12.27
CA TRP A 59 14.11 7.44 12.53
C TRP A 59 15.07 7.78 11.39
N ILE A 60 14.76 7.44 10.13
CA ILE A 60 15.62 7.74 8.98
C ILE A 60 15.82 9.25 8.82
N TRP A 61 14.76 10.04 8.99
CA TRP A 61 14.81 11.50 8.91
C TRP A 61 15.70 12.09 10.01
N ASN A 62 15.60 11.62 11.26
CA ASN A 62 16.49 12.02 12.34
C ASN A 62 17.96 11.68 12.05
N GLU A 63 18.24 10.45 11.62
CA GLU A 63 19.61 10.02 11.33
C GLU A 63 20.23 10.79 10.17
N ILE A 64 19.49 11.04 9.07
CA ILE A 64 19.99 11.82 7.93
C ILE A 64 20.16 13.30 8.30
N THR A 65 19.24 13.88 9.08
CA THR A 65 19.35 15.27 9.53
C THR A 65 20.59 15.46 10.39
N ASN A 66 20.82 14.55 11.36
CA ASN A 66 22.03 14.58 12.17
C ASN A 66 23.30 14.31 11.34
N LEU A 67 23.27 13.36 10.39
CA LEU A 67 24.42 13.06 9.52
C LEU A 67 24.85 14.25 8.64
N LEU A 68 23.90 15.10 8.22
CA LEU A 68 24.15 16.23 7.32
C LEU A 68 24.39 17.55 8.05
N TYR A 69 23.81 17.75 9.23
CA TYR A 69 23.71 19.07 9.87
C TYR A 69 24.14 19.13 11.33
N SER A 70 24.47 18.00 11.96
CA SER A 70 25.12 17.98 13.27
C SER A 70 26.64 18.06 13.13
N ASP A 71 27.29 18.65 14.12
CA ASP A 71 28.73 18.54 14.33
C ASP A 71 28.99 17.90 15.70
N GLY A 72 30.27 17.73 16.08
CA GLY A 72 30.63 17.01 17.30
C GLY A 72 30.16 17.64 18.62
N GLU A 73 29.71 18.90 18.59
CA GLU A 73 29.21 19.65 19.74
C GLU A 73 27.73 20.02 19.60
N TYR A 74 27.21 20.06 18.36
CA TYR A 74 25.87 20.49 18.01
C TYR A 74 25.00 19.36 17.46
N ILE A 75 23.83 19.12 18.08
CA ILE A 75 22.81 18.16 17.61
C ILE A 75 21.69 18.93 16.89
N ALA A 76 21.49 18.66 15.60
CA ALA A 76 20.46 19.28 14.77
C ALA A 76 19.04 18.78 15.09
N SER A 77 18.88 17.49 15.42
CA SER A 77 17.56 16.90 15.70
C SER A 77 17.60 15.80 16.77
N THR A 78 16.52 15.66 17.54
CA THR A 78 16.28 14.49 18.39
C THR A 78 14.93 13.84 18.08
N LEU A 79 14.82 12.55 18.38
CA LEU A 79 13.60 11.75 18.19
C LEU A 79 12.84 11.68 19.53
N SER A 80 11.55 12.00 19.50
CA SER A 80 10.65 12.02 20.66
C SER A 80 9.30 11.34 20.35
N THR A 81 8.44 11.22 21.36
CA THR A 81 7.16 10.53 21.22
C THR A 81 6.02 11.46 20.82
N HIS A 82 5.20 11.02 19.87
CA HIS A 82 3.83 11.49 19.65
C HIS A 82 2.92 10.26 19.60
N ASN A 83 1.77 10.34 20.25
CA ASN A 83 0.75 9.30 20.23
C ASN A 83 1.25 7.90 20.67
N GLY A 84 2.14 7.89 21.67
CA GLY A 84 2.82 6.67 22.18
C GLY A 84 3.90 6.07 21.27
N TRP A 85 4.12 6.63 20.08
CA TRP A 85 5.12 6.16 19.11
C TRP A 85 6.26 7.16 18.92
N MET A 86 7.44 6.70 18.50
CA MET A 86 8.60 7.56 18.20
C MET A 86 8.45 8.20 16.81
N THR A 87 7.38 8.97 16.60
CA THR A 87 7.01 9.62 15.32
C THR A 87 7.29 11.13 15.31
N ARG A 88 7.79 11.70 16.41
CA ARG A 88 8.11 13.13 16.52
C ARG A 88 9.62 13.38 16.41
N ILE A 89 9.98 14.45 15.72
CA ILE A 89 11.32 15.02 15.70
C ILE A 89 11.26 16.44 16.27
N ASP A 90 12.18 16.74 17.18
CA ASP A 90 12.43 18.09 17.65
C ASP A 90 13.74 18.59 17.02
N PHE A 91 13.65 19.62 16.18
CA PHE A 91 14.81 20.34 15.65
C PHE A 91 15.30 21.36 16.66
N TYR A 92 16.62 21.55 16.74
CA TYR A 92 17.27 22.55 17.59
C TYR A 92 17.99 23.57 16.72
N HIS A 93 17.96 24.85 17.08
CA HIS A 93 18.87 25.89 16.60
C HIS A 93 18.69 27.18 17.44
N PRO A 94 19.77 27.87 17.91
CA PRO A 94 19.70 29.07 18.77
C PRO A 94 19.02 30.33 18.21
N LYS A 95 18.23 30.19 17.14
CA LYS A 95 17.46 31.24 16.45
C LYS A 95 16.00 30.83 16.17
N PHE A 96 15.63 29.59 16.51
CA PHE A 96 14.25 29.12 16.39
C PHE A 96 13.33 29.84 17.40
N PRO A 97 12.04 29.97 17.09
CA PRO A 97 11.10 30.67 17.96
C PRO A 97 10.81 29.89 19.26
N GLY A 98 10.60 30.62 20.35
CA GLY A 98 10.23 30.06 21.66
C GLY A 98 11.35 30.07 22.69
N ASN A 99 11.06 29.57 23.90
CA ASN A 99 11.98 29.62 25.05
C ASN A 99 13.02 28.49 25.08
N TYR A 100 12.93 27.55 24.14
CA TYR A 100 13.73 26.31 24.13
C TYR A 100 14.57 26.16 22.86
N ASP A 101 14.55 27.14 21.95
CA ASP A 101 15.26 27.10 20.66
C ASP A 101 14.93 25.84 19.83
N THR A 102 13.68 25.37 19.91
CA THR A 102 13.20 24.12 19.30
C THR A 102 11.99 24.27 18.39
N VAL A 103 11.93 23.43 17.35
CA VAL A 103 10.77 23.26 16.47
C VAL A 103 10.39 21.78 16.45
N GLY A 104 9.25 21.44 17.05
CA GLY A 104 8.73 20.08 17.06
C GLY A 104 7.83 19.80 15.87
N LEU A 105 8.12 18.74 15.13
CA LEU A 105 7.36 18.24 13.98
C LEU A 105 7.05 16.75 14.17
N TYR A 106 5.88 16.29 13.76
CA TYR A 106 5.51 14.87 13.82
C TYR A 106 5.28 14.30 12.42
N VAL A 107 5.51 12.99 12.27
CA VAL A 107 5.36 12.25 11.02
C VAL A 107 3.95 11.65 10.97
N SER A 108 3.04 12.37 10.32
CA SER A 108 1.70 11.90 9.93
C SER A 108 1.75 10.89 8.77
N ASP A 109 0.61 10.28 8.43
CA ASP A 109 0.52 9.35 7.30
C ASP A 109 0.61 10.05 5.92
N GLU A 110 0.24 11.34 5.82
CA GLU A 110 0.60 12.19 4.67
C GLU A 110 2.08 12.63 4.65
N CYS A 111 2.80 12.52 5.77
CA CYS A 111 4.26 12.64 5.78
C CYS A 111 4.93 11.40 5.16
N ALA A 112 4.50 10.21 5.57
CA ALA A 112 4.95 8.94 4.98
C ALA A 112 4.54 8.75 3.51
N GLY A 113 3.62 9.60 3.02
CA GLY A 113 3.02 9.53 1.70
C GLY A 113 2.29 8.23 1.44
N VAL A 114 1.60 7.75 2.48
CA VAL A 114 0.75 6.55 2.40
C VAL A 114 -0.32 6.74 1.33
N HIS A 115 -0.93 7.92 1.27
CA HIS A 115 -1.96 8.28 0.32
C HIS A 115 -1.45 8.14 -1.13
N GLU A 116 -0.28 8.70 -1.43
CA GLU A 116 0.40 8.63 -2.72
C GLU A 116 0.73 7.19 -3.13
N MET A 117 1.22 6.38 -2.17
CA MET A 117 1.48 4.96 -2.38
C MET A 117 0.20 4.17 -2.67
N ILE A 118 -0.90 4.44 -1.94
CA ILE A 118 -2.20 3.79 -2.14
C ILE A 118 -2.80 4.18 -3.50
N PHE A 119 -2.79 5.46 -3.85
CA PHE A 119 -3.28 5.99 -5.12
C PHE A 119 -2.56 5.32 -6.30
N LEU A 120 -1.22 5.34 -6.28
CA LEU A 120 -0.42 4.77 -7.35
C LEU A 120 -0.49 3.24 -7.40
N SER A 121 -0.56 2.57 -6.24
CA SER A 121 -0.81 1.13 -6.16
C SER A 121 -2.13 0.76 -6.81
N THR A 122 -3.17 1.55 -6.58
CA THR A 122 -4.50 1.36 -7.15
C THR A 122 -4.47 1.51 -8.67
N LEU A 123 -3.85 2.58 -9.20
CA LEU A 123 -3.70 2.77 -10.65
C LEU A 123 -2.98 1.60 -11.33
N VAL A 124 -1.88 1.11 -10.76
CA VAL A 124 -1.13 -0.05 -11.28
C VAL A 124 -1.94 -1.34 -11.15
N ALA A 125 -2.64 -1.54 -10.03
CA ALA A 125 -3.48 -2.71 -9.79
C ALA A 125 -4.68 -2.79 -10.77
N MET A 126 -5.29 -1.64 -11.08
CA MET A 126 -6.44 -1.54 -11.98
C MET A 126 -6.09 -1.57 -13.46
N THR A 127 -4.82 -1.37 -13.85
CA THR A 127 -4.39 -1.43 -15.24
C THR A 127 -4.64 -2.81 -15.86
N GLU A 128 -5.55 -2.94 -16.82
CA GLU A 128 -5.89 -4.22 -17.45
C GLU A 128 -4.77 -4.77 -18.36
N GLY A 129 -4.81 -6.08 -18.67
CA GLY A 129 -3.84 -6.75 -19.56
C GLY A 129 -2.41 -6.92 -19.02
N VAL A 130 -2.06 -6.38 -17.84
CA VAL A 130 -0.73 -6.51 -17.21
C VAL A 130 -0.71 -7.66 -16.18
N PRO A 131 0.24 -8.63 -16.28
CA PRO A 131 0.35 -9.74 -15.33
C PRO A 131 0.58 -9.31 -13.88
N GLN A 132 -0.09 -9.97 -12.94
CA GLN A 132 -0.02 -9.65 -11.50
C GLN A 132 1.42 -9.58 -10.94
N ARG A 133 2.33 -10.43 -11.45
CA ARG A 133 3.75 -10.41 -11.04
C ARG A 133 4.47 -9.13 -11.45
N ILE A 134 4.10 -8.52 -12.58
CA ILE A 134 4.63 -7.24 -13.04
C ILE A 134 3.99 -6.11 -12.23
N LYS A 135 2.67 -6.14 -12.02
CA LYS A 135 1.96 -5.19 -11.15
C LYS A 135 2.60 -5.09 -9.76
N ILE A 136 2.71 -6.20 -9.04
CA ILE A 136 3.28 -6.21 -7.68
C ILE A 136 4.74 -5.72 -7.67
N ARG A 137 5.58 -6.13 -8.61
CA ARG A 137 6.97 -5.64 -8.70
C ARG A 137 7.03 -4.14 -8.97
N SER A 138 6.15 -3.62 -9.82
CA SER A 138 6.10 -2.20 -10.16
C SER A 138 5.60 -1.38 -8.99
N ILE A 139 4.53 -1.83 -8.31
CA ILE A 139 4.03 -1.23 -7.06
C ILE A 139 5.16 -1.12 -6.04
N LEU A 140 5.88 -2.21 -5.74
CA LEU A 140 6.98 -2.18 -4.78
C LEU A 140 8.06 -1.16 -5.16
N VAL A 141 8.53 -1.16 -6.40
CA VAL A 141 9.56 -0.22 -6.87
C VAL A 141 9.07 1.24 -6.82
N MET A 142 7.85 1.50 -7.28
CA MET A 142 7.30 2.85 -7.35
C MET A 142 6.97 3.40 -5.95
N CYS A 143 6.44 2.60 -5.03
CA CYS A 143 6.26 2.99 -3.64
C CYS A 143 7.59 3.23 -2.92
N SER A 144 8.64 2.42 -3.19
CA SER A 144 9.99 2.69 -2.67
C SER A 144 10.56 4.02 -3.19
N ILE A 145 10.28 4.40 -4.44
CA ILE A 145 10.69 5.71 -4.98
C ILE A 145 9.95 6.84 -4.26
N VAL A 146 8.61 6.73 -4.08
CA VAL A 146 7.83 7.74 -3.32
C VAL A 146 8.35 7.90 -1.90
N TYR A 147 8.61 6.79 -1.19
CA TYR A 147 9.17 6.82 0.17
C TYR A 147 10.51 7.56 0.25
N VAL A 148 11.43 7.30 -0.69
CA VAL A 148 12.71 8.03 -0.74
C VAL A 148 12.53 9.51 -1.05
N LEU A 149 11.56 9.88 -1.89
CA LEU A 149 11.24 11.29 -2.17
C LEU A 149 10.61 12.00 -0.96
N ASN A 150 9.81 11.30 -0.13
CA ASN A 150 9.33 11.83 1.15
C ASN A 150 10.48 12.06 2.14
N ILE A 151 11.40 11.10 2.29
CA ILE A 151 12.61 11.30 3.10
C ILE A 151 13.39 12.53 2.65
N ILE A 152 13.58 12.73 1.34
CA ILE A 152 14.26 13.93 0.80
C ILE A 152 13.48 15.21 1.15
N ARG A 153 12.14 15.22 1.03
CA ARG A 153 11.27 16.33 1.43
C ARG A 153 11.47 16.68 2.91
N LEU A 154 11.41 15.69 3.79
CA LEU A 154 11.54 15.87 5.24
C LEU A 154 12.94 16.40 5.62
N VAL A 155 14.00 15.82 5.06
CA VAL A 155 15.39 16.26 5.29
C VAL A 155 15.64 17.71 4.87
N MET A 156 14.91 18.22 3.86
CA MET A 156 14.99 19.61 3.44
C MET A 156 14.33 20.62 4.41
N PHE A 157 13.50 20.18 5.36
CA PHE A 157 12.86 21.10 6.31
C PHE A 157 13.87 21.80 7.22
N TYR A 158 14.85 21.07 7.77
CA TYR A 158 15.86 21.63 8.67
C TYR A 158 16.68 22.78 8.05
N PRO A 159 17.32 22.65 6.88
CA PRO A 159 18.12 23.74 6.31
C PRO A 159 17.26 24.94 5.89
N ILE A 160 16.01 24.73 5.46
CA ILE A 160 15.10 25.83 5.10
C ILE A 160 14.74 26.63 6.37
N ALA A 161 14.18 25.96 7.39
CA ALA A 161 13.83 26.59 8.66
C ALA A 161 15.04 27.30 9.31
N ARG A 162 16.22 26.66 9.28
CA ARG A 162 17.45 27.27 9.80
C ARG A 162 17.81 28.56 9.07
N ASN A 163 17.79 28.58 7.73
CA ASN A 163 18.19 29.75 6.97
C ASN A 163 17.24 30.93 7.19
N ASP A 164 15.93 30.66 7.20
CA ASP A 164 14.90 31.69 7.38
C ASP A 164 14.90 32.25 8.82
N CYS A 165 15.09 31.40 9.83
CA CYS A 165 15.24 31.83 11.23
C CYS A 165 16.59 32.48 11.54
N VAL A 166 17.64 32.23 10.75
CA VAL A 166 18.88 33.04 10.81
C VAL A 166 18.65 34.45 10.24
N ALA A 167 17.80 34.60 9.22
CA ALA A 167 17.43 35.90 8.67
C ALA A 167 16.46 36.70 9.57
N ASN A 168 15.43 36.04 10.11
CA ASN A 168 14.40 36.63 10.98
C ASN A 168 14.32 35.90 12.32
N PRO A 169 15.21 36.18 13.28
CA PRO A 169 15.36 35.36 14.48
C PRO A 169 14.24 35.56 15.50
N ASN A 170 13.89 34.47 16.19
CA ASN A 170 12.94 34.43 17.31
C ASN A 170 11.49 34.87 16.95
N GLN A 171 11.14 34.87 15.67
CA GLN A 171 9.80 35.16 15.15
C GLN A 171 9.14 33.88 14.63
N ALA A 172 7.84 33.68 14.86
CA ALA A 172 7.15 32.46 14.41
C ALA A 172 7.07 32.40 12.87
N GLU A 173 7.04 33.57 12.24
CA GLU A 173 7.05 33.80 10.79
C GLU A 173 8.30 33.21 10.11
N CYS A 174 9.39 32.96 10.83
CA CYS A 174 10.61 32.38 10.24
C CYS A 174 10.47 30.91 9.84
N LEU A 175 9.39 30.23 10.27
CA LEU A 175 9.03 28.90 9.79
C LEU A 175 8.23 28.94 8.48
N GLY A 176 7.94 30.13 7.94
CA GLY A 176 7.14 30.35 6.74
C GLY A 176 7.67 29.64 5.50
N GLY A 177 8.96 29.77 5.18
CA GLY A 177 9.53 29.12 3.99
C GLY A 177 9.55 27.59 4.06
N MET A 178 9.67 27.02 5.27
CA MET A 178 9.51 25.58 5.49
C MET A 178 8.07 25.14 5.19
N TRP A 179 7.09 25.92 5.65
CA TRP A 179 5.67 25.68 5.38
C TRP A 179 5.33 25.84 3.89
N GLU A 180 5.76 26.91 3.24
CA GLU A 180 5.57 27.13 1.80
C GLU A 180 6.17 26.00 0.96
N PHE A 181 7.37 25.52 1.30
CA PHE A 181 7.99 24.36 0.66
C PHE A 181 7.15 23.09 0.86
N HIS A 182 6.67 22.84 2.08
CA HIS A 182 5.80 21.70 2.36
C HIS A 182 4.50 21.76 1.55
N THR A 183 3.80 22.90 1.56
CA THR A 183 2.56 23.12 0.80
C THR A 183 2.78 22.97 -0.70
N ALA A 184 3.84 23.55 -1.27
CA ALA A 184 4.11 23.46 -2.71
C ALA A 184 4.40 22.01 -3.17
N VAL A 185 5.13 21.24 -2.35
CA VAL A 185 5.41 19.83 -2.64
C VAL A 185 4.15 18.97 -2.47
N TYR A 186 3.32 19.26 -1.48
CA TYR A 186 2.05 18.58 -1.20
C TYR A 186 0.99 18.82 -2.30
N GLU A 187 0.68 20.08 -2.62
CA GLU A 187 -0.39 20.43 -3.57
C GLU A 187 -0.06 20.03 -5.01
N TRP A 188 1.19 20.21 -5.45
CA TRP A 188 1.56 20.11 -6.87
C TRP A 188 2.71 19.13 -7.13
N GLY A 189 3.71 19.10 -6.24
CA GLY A 189 4.91 18.30 -6.41
C GLY A 189 4.63 16.79 -6.54
N PHE A 190 3.95 16.20 -5.57
CA PHE A 190 3.65 14.77 -5.60
C PHE A 190 2.72 14.37 -6.74
N LEU A 191 1.65 15.14 -6.98
CA LEU A 191 0.73 14.83 -8.09
C LEU A 191 1.46 14.76 -9.44
N LEU A 192 2.35 15.73 -9.72
CA LEU A 192 3.16 15.74 -10.94
C LEU A 192 4.09 14.53 -11.02
N VAL A 193 4.79 14.20 -9.93
CA VAL A 193 5.70 13.04 -9.85
C VAL A 193 4.93 11.73 -10.08
N LEU A 194 3.79 11.53 -9.41
CA LEU A 194 2.99 10.30 -9.50
C LEU A 194 2.41 10.11 -10.91
N VAL A 195 1.83 11.15 -11.49
CA VAL A 195 1.27 11.10 -12.85
C VAL A 195 2.39 10.82 -13.86
N THR A 196 3.53 11.50 -13.74
CA THR A 196 4.68 11.29 -14.64
C THR A 196 5.22 9.87 -14.52
N MET A 197 5.44 9.39 -13.29
CA MET A 197 5.95 8.03 -13.03
C MET A 197 4.96 6.96 -13.51
N TRP A 198 3.65 7.16 -13.31
CA TRP A 198 2.61 6.25 -13.81
C TRP A 198 2.54 6.25 -15.34
N VAL A 199 2.58 7.41 -16.03
CA VAL A 199 2.57 7.49 -17.49
C VAL A 199 3.79 6.78 -18.08
N LEU A 200 4.99 7.05 -17.56
CA LEU A 200 6.22 6.39 -17.99
C LEU A 200 6.15 4.87 -17.80
N TRP A 201 5.65 4.41 -16.65
CA TRP A 201 5.43 3.00 -16.37
C TRP A 201 4.40 2.37 -17.33
N PHE A 202 3.25 3.02 -17.51
CA PHE A 202 2.14 2.56 -18.35
C PHE A 202 2.56 2.39 -19.80
N TRP A 203 3.29 3.35 -20.37
CA TRP A 203 3.91 3.20 -21.69
C TRP A 203 4.96 2.08 -21.71
N ARG A 204 5.83 2.01 -20.70
CA ARG A 204 6.92 1.03 -20.63
C ARG A 204 6.45 -0.43 -20.54
N VAL A 205 5.26 -0.70 -20.00
CA VAL A 205 4.65 -2.06 -19.96
C VAL A 205 3.80 -2.39 -21.20
N GLY A 206 3.68 -1.47 -22.15
CA GLY A 206 2.80 -1.61 -23.32
C GLY A 206 1.31 -1.39 -22.99
N GLY A 207 1.03 -0.62 -21.94
CA GLY A 207 -0.31 -0.37 -21.40
C GLY A 207 -1.38 -0.05 -22.45
N PRO A 208 -1.18 0.90 -23.38
CA PRO A 208 -2.20 1.26 -24.37
C PRO A 208 -2.67 0.07 -25.22
N ALA A 209 -1.75 -0.73 -25.76
CA ALA A 209 -2.10 -1.91 -26.54
C ALA A 209 -2.77 -2.99 -25.68
N ARG A 210 -2.20 -3.27 -24.50
CA ARG A 210 -2.66 -4.36 -23.62
C ARG A 210 -4.03 -4.08 -22.98
N THR A 211 -4.34 -2.82 -22.72
CA THR A 211 -5.66 -2.40 -22.21
C THR A 211 -6.72 -2.43 -23.31
N LEU A 212 -6.36 -2.05 -24.55
CA LEU A 212 -7.24 -2.25 -25.71
C LEU A 212 -7.54 -3.74 -25.92
N ASP A 213 -6.50 -4.59 -25.97
CA ASP A 213 -6.65 -6.05 -26.12
C ASP A 213 -7.52 -6.66 -24.99
N ALA A 214 -7.30 -6.26 -23.73
CA ALA A 214 -8.09 -6.72 -22.60
C ALA A 214 -9.56 -6.26 -22.66
N SER A 215 -9.82 -5.02 -23.07
CA SER A 215 -11.17 -4.49 -23.23
C SER A 215 -12.01 -5.24 -24.27
N ILE A 216 -11.33 -5.84 -25.26
CA ILE A 216 -11.89 -6.70 -26.30
C ILE A 216 -12.05 -8.16 -25.80
N ALA A 217 -11.11 -8.66 -24.99
CA ALA A 217 -11.10 -10.03 -24.49
C ALA A 217 -12.19 -10.37 -23.45
N GLY A 218 -12.76 -9.36 -22.78
CA GLY A 218 -13.87 -9.51 -21.82
C GLY A 218 -13.42 -9.72 -20.35
N ASP A 219 -14.38 -9.64 -19.41
CA ASP A 219 -14.11 -9.64 -17.96
C ASP A 219 -13.28 -10.89 -17.53
N GLU A 220 -12.04 -10.68 -17.06
CA GLU A 220 -11.26 -11.71 -16.33
C GLU A 220 -12.10 -12.17 -15.13
N LYS A 221 -12.38 -13.48 -15.03
CA LYS A 221 -13.16 -14.02 -13.90
C LYS A 221 -12.24 -14.39 -12.75
N TRP A 222 -12.29 -13.62 -11.67
CA TRP A 222 -11.54 -13.84 -10.44
C TRP A 222 -12.49 -14.31 -9.33
N ARG A 223 -12.02 -15.24 -8.48
CA ARG A 223 -12.80 -15.74 -7.35
C ARG A 223 -11.97 -15.71 -6.07
N LEU A 224 -12.45 -14.95 -5.09
CA LEU A 224 -12.04 -15.07 -3.70
C LEU A 224 -12.63 -16.37 -3.12
N LYS A 225 -11.77 -17.21 -2.54
CA LYS A 225 -12.19 -18.43 -1.83
C LYS A 225 -11.52 -18.48 -0.46
N PHE A 226 -12.31 -18.80 0.56
CA PHE A 226 -11.79 -19.03 1.91
C PHE A 226 -10.88 -20.27 1.94
N ARG A 227 -9.73 -20.16 2.63
CA ARG A 227 -8.70 -21.18 2.67
C ARG A 227 -9.17 -22.40 3.47
N GLN A 228 -9.22 -23.55 2.79
CA GLN A 228 -9.65 -24.83 3.37
C GLN A 228 -8.49 -25.71 3.86
N SER A 229 -7.24 -25.26 3.73
CA SER A 229 -6.06 -26.03 4.14
C SER A 229 -4.95 -25.08 4.57
N TRP A 230 -4.52 -25.24 5.82
CA TRP A 230 -3.64 -24.30 6.51
C TRP A 230 -2.28 -24.97 6.78
N SER A 231 -1.18 -24.28 6.47
CA SER A 231 0.17 -24.72 6.83
C SER A 231 0.53 -24.29 8.26
N LYS A 232 1.55 -24.93 8.86
CA LYS A 232 2.09 -24.51 10.18
C LYS A 232 2.45 -23.01 10.20
N THR A 233 3.02 -22.49 9.11
CA THR A 233 3.33 -21.06 8.95
C THR A 233 2.09 -20.16 8.96
N GLN A 234 0.97 -20.60 8.38
CA GLN A 234 -0.28 -19.81 8.40
C GLN A 234 -0.94 -19.83 9.78
N PHE A 235 -0.87 -20.95 10.50
CA PHE A 235 -1.29 -21.00 11.92
C PHE A 235 -0.46 -20.07 12.81
N LEU A 236 0.86 -20.00 12.62
CA LEU A 236 1.71 -19.04 13.34
C LEU A 236 1.35 -17.59 13.05
N LEU A 237 1.04 -17.25 11.79
CA LEU A 237 0.59 -15.90 11.40
C LEU A 237 -0.78 -15.53 12.02
N ILE A 238 -1.74 -16.46 12.05
CA ILE A 238 -3.01 -16.26 12.77
C ILE A 238 -2.76 -16.02 14.27
N ALA A 239 -1.93 -16.86 14.89
CA ALA A 239 -1.65 -16.74 16.32
C ALA A 239 -0.98 -15.40 16.65
N GLY A 240 -0.04 -14.94 15.83
CA GLY A 240 0.56 -13.61 15.94
C GLY A 240 -0.47 -12.49 15.79
N ALA A 241 -1.37 -12.57 14.80
CA ALA A 241 -2.43 -11.58 14.60
C ALA A 241 -3.42 -11.51 15.78
N VAL A 242 -3.80 -12.65 16.35
CA VAL A 242 -4.64 -12.69 17.56
C VAL A 242 -3.90 -12.10 18.76
N LEU A 243 -2.60 -12.40 18.92
CA LEU A 243 -1.79 -11.85 20.00
C LEU A 243 -1.66 -10.32 19.90
N LEU A 244 -1.50 -9.77 18.69
CA LEU A 244 -1.49 -8.31 18.46
C LEU A 244 -2.81 -7.65 18.88
N MET A 245 -3.96 -8.24 18.55
CA MET A 245 -5.27 -7.73 18.98
C MET A 245 -5.47 -7.84 20.50
N VAL A 246 -5.01 -8.92 21.13
CA VAL A 246 -5.04 -9.04 22.62
C VAL A 246 -4.15 -7.98 23.27
N PHE A 247 -2.94 -7.76 22.73
CA PHE A 247 -2.03 -6.73 23.24
C PHE A 247 -2.61 -5.32 23.07
N ALA A 248 -3.27 -5.03 21.94
CA ALA A 248 -3.98 -3.78 21.70
C ALA A 248 -5.04 -3.50 22.77
N VAL A 249 -5.91 -4.50 23.05
CA VAL A 249 -6.94 -4.38 24.10
C VAL A 249 -6.31 -4.20 25.49
N GLN A 250 -5.25 -4.95 25.80
CA GLN A 250 -4.55 -4.80 27.08
C GLN A 250 -3.95 -3.40 27.22
N ASN A 251 -3.28 -2.86 26.19
CA ASN A 251 -2.63 -1.55 26.28
C ASN A 251 -3.60 -0.39 26.56
N VAL A 252 -4.84 -0.46 26.07
CA VAL A 252 -5.88 0.53 26.43
C VAL A 252 -6.44 0.25 27.83
N THR A 253 -6.77 -1.01 28.13
CA THR A 253 -7.53 -1.34 29.34
C THR A 253 -6.70 -1.40 30.62
N SER A 254 -5.37 -1.59 30.53
CA SER A 254 -4.46 -1.59 31.68
C SER A 254 -3.63 -0.31 31.82
N ASN A 255 -3.89 0.73 31.00
CA ASN A 255 -3.20 2.01 31.11
C ASN A 255 -4.06 2.99 31.93
N GLU A 256 -3.63 3.25 33.17
CA GLU A 256 -4.32 4.15 34.10
C GLU A 256 -4.35 5.61 33.60
N GLU A 257 -3.32 6.06 32.87
CA GLU A 257 -3.28 7.41 32.28
C GLU A 257 -4.29 7.53 31.12
N ALA A 258 -4.41 6.50 30.27
CA ALA A 258 -5.41 6.48 29.20
C ALA A 258 -6.85 6.44 29.76
N MET A 259 -7.09 5.63 30.79
CA MET A 259 -8.42 5.49 31.41
C MET A 259 -8.85 6.74 32.19
N SER A 260 -7.92 7.43 32.87
CA SER A 260 -8.21 8.71 33.53
C SER A 260 -8.33 9.88 32.54
N ALA A 261 -7.58 9.87 31.44
CA ALA A 261 -7.77 10.79 30.32
C ALA A 261 -9.17 10.64 29.69
N LYS A 262 -9.66 9.39 29.53
CA LYS A 262 -11.03 9.11 29.06
C LYS A 262 -12.10 9.70 29.99
N GLU A 263 -11.98 9.50 31.30
CA GLU A 263 -12.92 10.06 32.28
C GLU A 263 -12.93 11.60 32.24
N THR A 264 -11.75 12.21 32.12
CA THR A 264 -11.59 13.66 31.98
C THR A 264 -12.23 14.17 30.68
N LEU A 265 -12.04 13.47 29.55
CA LEU A 265 -12.69 13.75 28.27
C LEU A 265 -14.22 13.69 28.38
N GLU A 266 -14.76 12.62 28.97
CA GLU A 266 -16.21 12.43 29.14
C GLU A 266 -16.81 13.56 29.99
N PHE A 267 -16.12 14.00 31.04
CA PHE A 267 -16.51 15.17 31.82
C PHE A 267 -16.45 16.48 31.02
N CYS A 268 -15.39 16.69 30.23
CA CYS A 268 -15.25 17.86 29.36
C CYS A 268 -16.36 17.94 28.30
N TYR A 269 -16.67 16.83 27.62
CA TYR A 269 -17.77 16.75 26.66
C TYR A 269 -19.14 16.97 27.32
N PHE A 270 -19.39 16.35 28.48
CA PHE A 270 -20.65 16.54 29.22
C PHE A 270 -20.87 17.99 29.68
N SER A 271 -19.78 18.70 29.99
CA SER A 271 -19.81 20.06 30.52
C SER A 271 -19.59 21.14 29.46
N GLU A 272 -19.48 20.78 28.18
CA GLU A 272 -19.13 21.66 27.04
C GLU A 272 -17.86 22.50 27.29
N LEU A 273 -16.87 21.94 27.99
CA LEU A 273 -15.64 22.62 28.39
C LEU A 273 -14.54 22.51 27.32
N VAL A 274 -14.00 23.66 26.91
CA VAL A 274 -12.81 23.76 26.07
C VAL A 274 -11.67 24.36 26.88
N THR A 275 -10.92 23.51 27.60
CA THR A 275 -9.76 23.89 28.41
C THR A 275 -8.48 23.19 27.94
N SER A 276 -7.33 23.67 28.39
CA SER A 276 -6.03 23.00 28.14
C SER A 276 -5.97 21.58 28.73
N GLU A 277 -6.68 21.32 29.83
CA GLU A 277 -6.77 19.98 30.43
C GLU A 277 -7.61 19.06 29.54
N CYS A 278 -8.73 19.54 29.00
CA CYS A 278 -9.53 18.78 28.03
C CYS A 278 -8.72 18.43 26.78
N GLY A 279 -7.93 19.38 26.25
CA GLY A 279 -7.03 19.12 25.11
C GLY A 279 -5.90 18.11 25.42
N GLN A 280 -5.31 18.17 26.62
CA GLN A 280 -4.30 17.18 27.03
C GLN A 280 -4.91 15.79 27.29
N ALA A 281 -6.12 15.73 27.87
CA ALA A 281 -6.87 14.49 28.04
C ALA A 281 -7.28 13.90 26.69
N GLN A 282 -7.66 14.75 25.73
CA GLN A 282 -7.94 14.32 24.36
C GLN A 282 -6.72 13.67 23.71
N ASN A 283 -5.58 14.36 23.71
CA ASN A 283 -4.34 13.81 23.17
C ASN A 283 -4.00 12.46 23.84
N ARG A 284 -3.90 12.38 25.17
CA ARG A 284 -3.60 11.11 25.89
C ARG A 284 -4.55 9.95 25.56
N TRP A 285 -5.81 10.24 25.27
CA TRP A 285 -6.77 9.22 24.85
C TRP A 285 -6.54 8.79 23.40
N ASP A 286 -6.37 9.76 22.50
CA ASP A 286 -6.10 9.53 21.08
C ASP A 286 -4.75 8.80 20.88
N ASP A 287 -3.73 9.09 21.70
CA ASP A 287 -2.46 8.35 21.82
C ASP A 287 -2.71 6.85 22.04
N ALA A 288 -3.46 6.51 23.09
CA ALA A 288 -3.70 5.12 23.52
C ALA A 288 -4.56 4.35 22.49
N ILE A 289 -5.54 5.03 21.89
CA ILE A 289 -6.39 4.46 20.85
C ILE A 289 -5.63 4.28 19.54
N GLY A 290 -4.82 5.23 19.11
CA GLY A 290 -3.99 5.14 17.89
C GLY A 290 -3.03 3.95 17.94
N TYR A 291 -2.34 3.77 19.07
CA TYR A 291 -1.49 2.59 19.30
C TYR A 291 -2.26 1.27 19.19
N ALA A 292 -3.42 1.16 19.85
CA ALA A 292 -4.22 -0.06 19.83
C ALA A 292 -4.85 -0.35 18.45
N TRP A 293 -5.26 0.68 17.74
CA TRP A 293 -5.84 0.57 16.41
C TRP A 293 -4.78 0.14 15.37
N SER A 294 -3.57 0.70 15.43
CA SER A 294 -2.43 0.29 14.59
C SER A 294 -2.14 -1.23 14.68
N LEU A 295 -2.03 -1.75 15.91
CA LEU A 295 -1.82 -3.18 16.15
C LEU A 295 -3.00 -4.04 15.67
N SER A 296 -4.23 -3.55 15.87
CA SER A 296 -5.46 -4.24 15.45
C SER A 296 -5.60 -4.29 13.93
N ALA A 297 -5.32 -3.20 13.24
CA ALA A 297 -5.33 -3.10 11.79
C ALA A 297 -4.30 -4.07 11.17
N LEU A 298 -3.07 -4.12 11.70
CA LEU A 298 -2.05 -5.07 11.26
C LEU A 298 -2.50 -6.53 11.48
N GLY A 299 -3.12 -6.81 12.63
CA GLY A 299 -3.74 -8.11 12.92
C GLY A 299 -4.82 -8.50 11.88
N ILE A 300 -5.75 -7.60 11.59
CA ILE A 300 -6.83 -7.81 10.61
C ILE A 300 -6.28 -8.05 9.20
N VAL A 301 -5.28 -7.28 8.76
CA VAL A 301 -4.62 -7.46 7.46
C VAL A 301 -3.95 -8.83 7.36
N VAL A 302 -3.23 -9.27 8.40
CA VAL A 302 -2.61 -10.61 8.44
C VAL A 302 -3.67 -11.72 8.42
N LEU A 303 -4.79 -11.57 9.15
CA LEU A 303 -5.90 -12.52 9.11
C LEU A 303 -6.56 -12.59 7.73
N GLY A 304 -6.80 -11.45 7.08
CA GLY A 304 -7.36 -11.41 5.72
C GLY A 304 -6.43 -12.08 4.69
N ALA A 305 -5.17 -11.68 4.66
CA ALA A 305 -4.16 -12.19 3.72
C ALA A 305 -3.90 -13.70 3.89
N THR A 306 -3.99 -14.23 5.11
CA THR A 306 -3.88 -15.68 5.37
C THR A 306 -5.18 -16.43 5.06
N SER A 307 -6.35 -15.88 5.41
CA SER A 307 -7.65 -16.55 5.27
C SER A 307 -8.15 -16.68 3.83
N PHE A 308 -7.82 -15.74 2.95
CA PHE A 308 -8.31 -15.75 1.57
C PHE A 308 -7.26 -16.26 0.58
N VAL A 309 -7.75 -16.86 -0.52
CA VAL A 309 -6.95 -17.23 -1.69
C VAL A 309 -7.67 -16.71 -2.93
N ILE A 310 -6.94 -15.96 -3.76
CA ILE A 310 -7.40 -15.52 -5.09
C ILE A 310 -7.17 -16.67 -6.06
N GLN A 311 -8.24 -17.21 -6.65
CA GLN A 311 -8.17 -18.20 -7.71
C GLN A 311 -8.45 -17.53 -9.07
N ARG A 312 -7.65 -17.89 -10.07
CA ARG A 312 -7.88 -17.60 -11.50
C ARG A 312 -8.28 -18.91 -12.20
N PRO A 313 -9.10 -18.87 -13.26
CA PRO A 313 -9.26 -20.00 -14.17
C PRO A 313 -7.94 -20.27 -14.90
N ASP A 314 -7.75 -21.53 -15.27
CA ASP A 314 -6.69 -21.98 -16.18
C ASP A 314 -6.95 -21.49 -17.62
N GLU A 315 -5.97 -21.60 -18.52
CA GLU A 315 -6.06 -21.18 -19.93
C GLU A 315 -7.27 -21.79 -20.66
N ASN A 316 -7.72 -22.96 -20.20
CA ASN A 316 -8.90 -23.69 -20.70
C ASN A 316 -10.24 -23.25 -20.06
N GLY A 317 -10.27 -22.12 -19.33
CA GLY A 317 -11.45 -21.63 -18.61
C GLY A 317 -11.89 -22.47 -17.40
N LYS A 318 -11.09 -23.49 -17.02
CA LYS A 318 -11.40 -24.42 -15.93
C LYS A 318 -10.86 -23.91 -14.60
N TRP A 319 -11.64 -24.04 -13.54
CA TRP A 319 -11.21 -23.70 -12.19
C TRP A 319 -10.28 -24.79 -11.63
N PRO A 320 -9.25 -24.44 -10.82
CA PRO A 320 -8.42 -25.43 -10.14
C PRO A 320 -9.23 -26.22 -9.11
N VAL A 321 -9.62 -27.43 -9.49
CA VAL A 321 -10.27 -28.41 -8.61
C VAL A 321 -9.17 -29.11 -7.79
N LYS A 322 -9.32 -29.17 -6.47
CA LYS A 322 -8.49 -30.08 -5.67
C LYS A 322 -8.94 -31.50 -5.97
N GLU A 323 -8.03 -32.36 -6.42
CA GLU A 323 -8.28 -33.80 -6.42
C GLU A 323 -8.63 -34.23 -4.99
N SER A 324 -9.85 -34.75 -4.81
CA SER A 324 -10.17 -35.51 -3.62
C SER A 324 -9.33 -36.78 -3.66
N LYS A 325 -8.68 -37.12 -2.54
CA LYS A 325 -8.07 -38.43 -2.38
C LYS A 325 -9.20 -39.48 -2.36
N VAL A 326 -9.55 -39.97 -3.54
CA VAL A 326 -10.40 -41.16 -3.68
C VAL A 326 -9.55 -42.34 -3.23
N THR A 327 -9.80 -42.80 -2.01
CA THR A 327 -9.24 -44.04 -1.50
C THR A 327 -9.60 -45.17 -2.47
N PRO A 328 -8.63 -45.83 -3.14
CA PRO A 328 -8.95 -46.97 -3.98
C PRO A 328 -9.53 -48.06 -3.08
N LYS A 329 -10.78 -48.47 -3.35
CA LYS A 329 -11.38 -49.58 -2.64
C LYS A 329 -10.56 -50.84 -2.89
N GLU A 330 -10.26 -51.51 -1.81
CA GLU A 330 -9.72 -52.86 -1.74
C GLU A 330 -10.53 -53.81 -2.65
N THR A 331 -9.87 -54.41 -3.63
CA THR A 331 -10.34 -55.63 -4.31
C THR A 331 -9.11 -56.46 -4.65
N ALA A 332 -9.05 -57.67 -4.12
CA ALA A 332 -7.80 -58.37 -3.91
C ALA A 332 -7.32 -59.21 -5.10
N ALA A 333 -5.99 -59.38 -5.13
CA ALA A 333 -5.23 -60.51 -5.65
C ALA A 333 -5.31 -60.86 -7.16
N LYS A 334 -4.15 -60.73 -7.84
CA LYS A 334 -3.27 -61.90 -8.09
C LYS A 334 -1.85 -61.52 -8.57
N GLN A 335 -0.87 -61.92 -7.75
CA GLN A 335 0.44 -62.50 -8.12
C GLN A 335 1.35 -61.80 -9.17
N GLU A 336 2.44 -61.19 -8.68
CA GLU A 336 3.73 -61.20 -9.41
C GLU A 336 4.34 -62.62 -9.38
N PRO A 337 5.31 -62.96 -10.25
CA PRO A 337 6.72 -62.74 -9.85
C PRO A 337 7.75 -62.42 -10.98
N THR A 338 8.76 -61.63 -10.58
CA THR A 338 10.21 -61.77 -10.90
C THR A 338 10.81 -61.53 -12.31
N SER A 339 11.57 -60.43 -12.37
CA SER A 339 13.03 -60.38 -12.65
C SER A 339 13.60 -60.25 -14.08
N ARG A 340 14.65 -59.39 -14.15
CA ARG A 340 15.84 -59.41 -15.02
C ARG A 340 15.74 -60.02 -16.43
N HIS A 341 15.84 -59.18 -17.46
CA HIS A 341 17.07 -59.12 -18.27
C HIS A 341 17.13 -57.92 -19.23
N SER A 342 18.31 -57.30 -19.33
CA SER A 342 18.69 -56.47 -20.47
C SER A 342 19.38 -57.33 -21.55
N SER A 343 18.99 -57.21 -22.82
CA SER A 343 19.86 -57.49 -23.97
C SER A 343 19.32 -56.82 -25.27
N LYS A 344 20.14 -56.77 -26.32
CA LYS A 344 19.96 -55.92 -27.53
C LYS A 344 19.47 -56.71 -28.77
N LYS A 345 18.80 -55.97 -29.67
CA LYS A 345 18.79 -56.06 -31.16
C LYS A 345 18.60 -57.42 -31.87
N SER A 346 17.53 -57.50 -32.67
CA SER A 346 17.54 -57.73 -34.15
C SER A 346 16.15 -57.38 -34.72
N GLY A 347 15.90 -57.13 -36.01
CA GLY A 347 16.74 -57.00 -37.21
C GLY A 347 16.23 -55.82 -38.08
N SER A 348 17.03 -55.25 -39.00
CA SER A 348 17.20 -55.69 -40.39
C SER A 348 15.96 -55.51 -41.28
N TRP A 349 16.03 -54.58 -42.25
CA TRP A 349 15.57 -54.76 -43.64
C TRP A 349 16.46 -53.88 -44.56
N LYS A 350 16.49 -54.18 -45.87
CA LYS A 350 17.64 -53.94 -46.78
C LYS A 350 17.50 -52.73 -47.73
N LYS A 351 18.66 -52.12 -48.07
CA LYS A 351 19.11 -51.59 -49.40
C LYS A 351 18.26 -50.47 -50.06
N ASN A 352 18.77 -49.60 -50.95
CA ASN A 352 19.99 -49.61 -51.78
C ASN A 352 20.38 -48.19 -52.29
N LYS A 353 21.53 -48.13 -53.00
CA LYS A 353 22.13 -47.01 -53.78
C LYS A 353 22.90 -45.91 -53.00
N SER A 354 24.00 -45.30 -53.48
CA SER A 354 25.18 -45.67 -54.33
C SER A 354 25.67 -44.46 -55.14
N SER A 355 26.82 -43.89 -54.76
CA SER A 355 27.87 -43.20 -55.56
C SER A 355 28.80 -42.49 -54.55
N GLU A 356 30.14 -42.55 -54.54
CA GLU A 356 31.13 -42.31 -55.63
C GLU A 356 30.91 -40.90 -56.25
N GLU A 357 31.88 -40.03 -56.52
CA GLU A 357 33.29 -39.86 -56.14
C GLU A 357 33.48 -38.33 -55.91
N GLU A 358 34.52 -37.82 -55.27
CA GLU A 358 35.79 -38.42 -54.82
C GLU A 358 35.91 -38.38 -53.28
#